data_AF-F3SGW3-F1
#
_entry.id   AF-F3SGW3-F1
#
_cell.length_a   1.000
_cell.length_b   1.000
_cell.length_c   1.000
_cell.angle_alpha   90.00
_cell.angle_beta   90.00
_cell.angle_gamma   90.00
#
_symmetry.space_group_name_H-M   'P 1'
#
loop_
_entity.id
_entity.type
_entity.pdbx_description
1 polymer ?
#
loop_
_entity_poly.entity_id
_entity_poly.type
_entity_poly.pdbx_seq_one_letter_code
_entity_poly.pdbx_strand_id
1 'polypeptide(L)'
;MIEYEVAIEDSGNSPFNFILYYNNKKIGFRFNDFYDYGDVNKIVEELNLDGAVILRTWKVSDRSVDWISHENKQYEEDGLKLRAVSIHDFYKNQFGEEEYRAFIASIDDYLKATREITGYQSISFLSTMNLASLKLFEEKILAEWDYKNYRYQIIDVNNELVRNYLYISHDNTINDNFEDMEKAYVAGELYRTMVGANEYAESFITSEWLYYSLKEKKNFDYTSVISGYLKSIEQLLYQIVMLNIDNNCKIAIKNNLLKKVYNKNITAYESTGKGFKKLLVKRNGKGYEFTQYPYIDFTSLQKEYMDSSIGAFEHFLRNNKNIFSNPQKAKLIADMISCFRIECRNGFFHTHNLNDWNLVDKTRQNAIYLYFTLLGSCIIPEEKKYELAILEYDEFDNLCRKIRGFKHYSENFIFEYDDGKKQKVIYDFLNNTAEFNDDGIEHYERLLFYKVESFEGALEKLDEGIRENQKLYLTRDNLPRKIYVVHKKMRNFELEELLF
;
A
#
# COMPACT_ATOMS: atom_id res chain seq x y z
N MET A 1 16.75 7.59 43.88
CA MET A 1 16.72 6.12 44.07
C MET A 1 15.41 5.79 44.74
N ILE A 2 14.53 5.11 44.02
CA ILE A 2 13.39 4.40 44.61
C ILE A 2 13.92 3.00 44.85
N GLU A 3 13.95 2.54 46.10
CA GLU A 3 14.28 1.15 46.40
C GLU A 3 13.07 0.30 46.00
N TYR A 4 13.16 -0.36 44.86
CA TYR A 4 12.21 -1.40 44.48
C TYR A 4 12.52 -2.65 45.32
N GLU A 5 11.61 -3.07 46.21
CA GLU A 5 11.68 -4.33 46.96
C GLU A 5 11.43 -5.55 46.06
N VAL A 6 12.19 -5.66 44.97
CA VAL A 6 12.10 -6.76 44.00
C VAL A 6 13.40 -7.55 44.02
N ALA A 7 13.39 -8.68 44.72
CA ALA A 7 14.47 -9.64 44.62
C ALA A 7 14.44 -10.30 43.23
N ILE A 8 15.44 -9.97 42.41
CA ILE A 8 15.68 -10.60 41.10
C ILE A 8 16.69 -11.73 41.31
N GLU A 9 16.27 -12.97 41.10
CA GLU A 9 17.19 -14.11 41.02
C GLU A 9 17.62 -14.29 39.55
N ASP A 10 18.92 -14.16 39.28
CA ASP A 10 19.52 -14.50 37.98
C ASP A 10 19.57 -16.02 37.84
N SER A 11 18.81 -16.55 36.89
CA SER A 11 18.34 -17.93 36.91
C SER A 11 19.21 -18.86 36.05
N GLY A 12 20.52 -18.88 36.34
CA GLY A 12 21.60 -19.63 35.65
C GLY A 12 21.20 -20.76 34.67
N ASN A 13 20.97 -21.99 35.18
CA ASN A 13 20.57 -23.16 34.37
C ASN A 13 19.04 -23.35 34.31
N SER A 14 18.25 -22.32 34.57
CA SER A 14 16.78 -22.38 34.60
C SER A 14 16.19 -22.20 33.20
N PRO A 15 15.01 -22.78 32.88
CA PRO A 15 14.26 -22.45 31.67
C PRO A 15 13.61 -21.05 31.69
N PHE A 16 13.83 -20.26 32.74
CA PHE A 16 13.41 -18.86 32.86
C PHE A 16 14.57 -17.90 32.55
N ASN A 17 14.24 -16.70 32.06
CA ASN A 17 15.20 -15.63 31.86
C ASN A 17 15.51 -14.85 33.14
N PHE A 18 14.53 -14.75 34.06
CA PHE A 18 14.70 -14.22 35.40
C PHE A 18 13.52 -14.65 36.28
N ILE A 19 13.68 -14.59 37.60
CA ILE A 19 12.62 -14.88 38.57
C ILE A 19 12.43 -13.64 39.47
N LEU A 20 11.18 -13.21 39.65
CA LEU A 20 10.84 -12.10 40.56
C LEU A 20 10.04 -12.62 41.75
N TYR A 21 10.35 -12.07 42.93
CA TYR A 21 9.48 -12.17 44.10
C TYR A 21 8.66 -10.87 44.25
N TYR A 22 7.34 -10.96 44.17
CA TYR A 22 6.43 -9.83 44.41
C TYR A 22 5.05 -10.32 44.89
N ASN A 23 4.36 -9.54 45.72
CA ASN A 23 3.05 -9.89 46.31
C ASN A 23 3.02 -11.28 46.98
N ASN A 24 4.08 -11.63 47.70
CA ASN A 24 4.33 -12.95 48.31
C ASN A 24 4.36 -14.14 47.33
N LYS A 25 4.51 -13.91 46.03
CA LYS A 25 4.63 -14.95 45.00
C LYS A 25 6.00 -14.94 44.33
N LYS A 26 6.56 -16.13 44.10
CA LYS A 26 7.78 -16.34 43.32
C LYS A 26 7.40 -16.74 41.90
N ILE A 27 7.64 -15.87 40.93
CA ILE A 27 7.17 -16.03 39.54
C ILE A 27 8.35 -16.03 38.58
N GLY A 28 8.43 -17.07 37.74
CA GLY A 28 9.42 -17.16 36.66
C GLY A 28 8.97 -16.43 35.41
N PHE A 29 9.87 -15.65 34.78
CA PHE A 29 9.61 -14.89 33.56
C PHE A 29 10.51 -15.36 32.42
N ARG A 30 9.98 -15.36 31.20
CA ARG A 30 10.72 -15.76 29.98
C ARG A 30 10.18 -15.07 28.73
N PHE A 31 11.01 -14.91 27.70
CA PHE A 31 10.63 -14.23 26.45
C PHE A 31 10.11 -15.16 25.34
N ASN A 32 10.48 -16.45 25.38
CA ASN A 32 10.12 -17.44 24.35
C ASN A 32 9.05 -18.42 24.89
N ASP A 33 8.40 -19.20 24.03
CA ASP A 33 7.49 -20.29 24.44
C ASP A 33 8.20 -21.52 24.99
N PHE A 34 7.55 -22.28 25.87
CA PHE A 34 8.00 -23.61 26.26
C PHE A 34 7.87 -24.53 25.03
N TYR A 35 8.99 -25.05 24.52
CA TYR A 35 9.00 -26.04 23.44
C TYR A 35 8.22 -27.31 23.86
N ASP A 36 7.66 -28.02 22.87
CA ASP A 36 6.63 -29.10 22.98
C ASP A 36 6.92 -30.31 23.89
N TYR A 37 8.00 -30.29 24.66
CA TYR A 37 8.44 -31.39 25.54
C TYR A 37 8.61 -30.98 27.02
N GLY A 38 8.25 -29.74 27.39
CA GLY A 38 8.33 -29.25 28.76
C GLY A 38 6.98 -29.18 29.48
N ASP A 39 6.73 -30.08 30.42
CA ASP A 39 5.61 -29.94 31.38
C ASP A 39 5.84 -28.68 32.25
N VAL A 40 5.12 -27.61 31.91
CA VAL A 40 5.26 -26.31 32.56
C VAL A 40 4.91 -26.38 34.04
N ASN A 41 3.91 -27.19 34.41
CA ASN A 41 3.50 -27.35 35.81
C ASN A 41 4.60 -28.06 36.61
N LYS A 42 5.20 -29.10 36.04
CA LYS A 42 6.35 -29.80 36.65
C LYS A 42 7.56 -28.88 36.81
N ILE A 43 7.88 -28.06 35.81
CA ILE A 43 8.98 -27.08 35.88
C ILE A 43 8.73 -26.03 36.97
N VAL A 44 7.49 -25.52 37.07
CA VAL A 44 7.07 -24.57 38.11
C VAL A 44 7.18 -25.20 39.51
N GLU A 45 6.85 -26.48 39.65
CA GLU A 45 6.95 -27.21 40.92
C GLU A 45 8.40 -27.56 41.31
N GLU A 46 9.23 -28.04 40.38
CA GLU A 46 10.65 -28.35 40.61
C GLU A 46 11.45 -27.12 41.07
N LEU A 47 11.06 -25.92 40.62
CA LEU A 47 11.69 -24.65 40.96
C LEU A 47 11.00 -23.90 42.12
N ASN A 48 9.98 -24.51 42.75
CA ASN A 48 9.18 -23.93 43.84
C ASN A 48 8.66 -22.51 43.49
N LEU A 49 8.01 -22.40 42.34
CA LEU A 49 7.38 -21.19 41.82
C LEU A 49 5.86 -21.26 41.98
N ASP A 50 5.23 -20.10 42.16
CA ASP A 50 3.75 -19.97 42.15
C ASP A 50 3.17 -19.96 40.73
N GLY A 51 4.03 -19.78 39.72
CA GLY A 51 3.65 -19.79 38.31
C GLY A 51 4.72 -19.21 37.38
N ALA A 52 4.42 -19.25 36.08
CA ALA A 52 5.25 -18.81 34.98
C ALA A 52 4.59 -17.67 34.17
N VAL A 53 5.40 -16.78 33.60
CA VAL A 53 4.96 -15.70 32.71
C VAL A 53 5.80 -15.68 31.43
N ILE A 54 5.12 -15.69 30.28
CA ILE A 54 5.72 -15.39 28.98
C ILE A 54 5.55 -13.89 28.70
N LEU A 55 6.67 -13.20 28.50
CA LEU A 55 6.72 -11.78 28.15
C LEU A 55 6.73 -11.62 26.63
N ARG A 56 5.56 -11.35 26.06
CA ARG A 56 5.42 -11.08 24.62
C ARG A 56 6.03 -9.71 24.30
N THR A 57 7.05 -9.71 23.45
CA THR A 57 7.75 -8.49 22.96
C THR A 57 7.03 -7.78 21.81
N TRP A 58 5.77 -8.17 21.55
CA TRP A 58 4.94 -7.60 20.49
C TRP A 58 4.57 -6.15 20.78
N LYS A 59 4.44 -5.34 19.72
CA LYS A 59 3.93 -3.97 19.83
C LYS A 59 2.44 -4.02 20.19
N VAL A 60 2.08 -3.33 21.28
CA VAL A 60 0.70 -3.23 21.75
C VAL A 60 -0.20 -2.67 20.66
N SER A 61 -1.27 -3.42 20.40
CA SER A 61 -2.29 -3.22 19.36
C SER A 61 -3.47 -4.13 19.70
N ASP A 62 -4.67 -3.81 19.20
CA ASP A 62 -5.90 -4.57 19.52
C ASP A 62 -5.72 -6.08 19.27
N ARG A 63 -5.16 -6.46 18.10
CA ARG A 63 -4.84 -7.86 17.78
C ARG A 63 -3.91 -8.52 18.80
N SER A 64 -2.85 -7.82 19.25
CA SER A 64 -1.91 -8.39 20.23
C SER A 64 -2.55 -8.58 21.61
N VAL A 65 -3.52 -7.73 21.97
CA VAL A 65 -4.31 -7.86 23.20
C VAL A 65 -5.26 -9.05 23.09
N ASP A 66 -5.96 -9.19 21.96
CA ASP A 66 -6.84 -10.32 21.67
C ASP A 66 -6.08 -11.66 21.68
N TRP A 67 -4.90 -11.71 21.06
CA TRP A 67 -4.04 -12.90 21.06
C TRP A 67 -3.57 -13.28 22.47
N ILE A 68 -3.08 -12.32 23.27
CA ILE A 68 -2.67 -12.58 24.65
C ILE A 68 -3.86 -13.02 25.52
N SER A 69 -5.05 -12.45 25.30
CA SER A 69 -6.28 -12.86 25.98
C SER A 69 -6.67 -14.31 25.63
N HIS A 70 -6.52 -14.70 24.36
CA HIS A 70 -6.78 -16.06 23.89
C HIS A 70 -5.77 -17.07 24.45
N GLU A 71 -4.47 -16.76 24.40
CA GLU A 71 -3.41 -17.59 25.01
C GLU A 71 -3.67 -17.85 26.49
N ASN A 72 -3.95 -16.79 27.26
CA ASN A 72 -4.24 -16.91 28.69
C ASN A 72 -5.48 -17.78 28.97
N LYS A 73 -6.55 -17.58 28.20
CA LYS A 73 -7.76 -18.40 28.32
C LYS A 73 -7.46 -19.87 28.03
N GLN A 74 -6.64 -20.17 27.03
CA GLN A 74 -6.26 -21.55 26.74
C GLN A 74 -5.37 -22.15 27.84
N TYR A 75 -4.40 -21.40 28.38
CA TYR A 75 -3.60 -21.87 29.53
C TYR A 75 -4.47 -22.15 30.78
N GLU A 76 -5.50 -21.35 31.03
CA GLU A 76 -6.50 -21.61 32.08
C GLU A 76 -7.34 -22.86 31.80
N GLU A 77 -7.80 -23.06 30.56
CA GLU A 77 -8.56 -24.26 30.14
C GLU A 77 -7.73 -25.56 30.20
N ASP A 78 -6.44 -25.47 29.87
CA ASP A 78 -5.46 -26.59 29.94
C ASP A 78 -4.90 -26.82 31.36
N GLY A 79 -5.25 -25.99 32.34
CA GLY A 79 -4.82 -26.13 33.74
C GLY A 79 -3.33 -25.83 33.98
N LEU A 80 -2.73 -25.00 33.13
CA LEU A 80 -1.32 -24.61 33.23
C LEU A 80 -1.14 -23.45 34.22
N LYS A 81 -0.09 -23.50 35.05
CA LYS A 81 0.37 -22.41 35.93
C LYS A 81 1.13 -21.35 35.11
N LEU A 82 0.57 -20.94 33.97
CA LEU A 82 1.19 -20.14 32.92
C LEU A 82 0.29 -18.98 32.51
N ARG A 83 0.90 -17.82 32.19
CA ARG A 83 0.21 -16.70 31.54
C ARG A 83 1.12 -15.95 30.57
N ALA A 84 0.54 -15.38 29.52
CA ALA A 84 1.19 -14.41 28.65
C ALA A 84 0.86 -12.98 29.10
N VAL A 85 1.84 -12.08 29.05
CA VAL A 85 1.69 -10.64 29.32
C VAL A 85 2.56 -9.87 28.32
N SER A 86 2.11 -8.68 27.87
CA SER A 86 2.95 -7.85 27.01
C SER A 86 4.13 -7.24 27.80
N ILE A 87 5.26 -7.01 27.14
CA ILE A 87 6.40 -6.32 27.78
C ILE A 87 6.03 -4.91 28.25
N HIS A 88 5.13 -4.22 27.54
CA HIS A 88 4.55 -2.94 27.94
C HIS A 88 3.82 -3.05 29.29
N ASP A 89 2.88 -3.98 29.42
CA ASP A 89 2.08 -4.11 30.63
C ASP A 89 2.91 -4.58 31.81
N PHE A 90 3.92 -5.42 31.57
CA PHE A 90 4.91 -5.79 32.58
C PHE A 90 5.65 -4.55 33.12
N TYR A 91 6.26 -3.74 32.24
CA TYR A 91 6.96 -2.52 32.65
C TYR A 91 6.03 -1.52 33.35
N LYS A 92 4.85 -1.28 32.77
CA LYS A 92 3.86 -0.35 33.31
C LYS A 92 3.39 -0.74 34.72
N ASN A 93 3.19 -2.03 34.98
CA ASN A 93 2.74 -2.51 36.29
C ASN A 93 3.86 -2.57 37.35
N GLN A 94 5.12 -2.77 36.95
CA GLN A 94 6.25 -2.90 37.90
C GLN A 94 7.02 -1.59 38.14
N PHE A 95 7.18 -0.77 37.11
CA PHE A 95 8.04 0.43 37.12
C PHE A 95 7.31 1.70 36.66
N GLY A 96 6.15 1.57 36.01
CA GLY A 96 5.34 2.67 35.53
C GLY A 96 5.55 3.04 34.05
N GLU A 97 4.65 3.88 33.55
CA GLU A 97 4.60 4.32 32.14
C GLU A 97 5.85 5.11 31.70
N GLU A 98 6.39 5.95 32.60
CA GLU A 98 7.58 6.75 32.32
C GLU A 98 8.84 5.88 32.14
N GLU A 99 8.99 4.83 32.95
CA GLU A 99 10.13 3.90 32.83
C GLU A 99 10.04 3.08 31.53
N TYR A 100 8.83 2.66 31.11
CA TYR A 100 8.65 2.01 29.82
C TYR A 100 9.08 2.92 28.65
N ARG A 101 8.72 4.22 28.70
CA ARG A 101 9.15 5.20 27.69
C ARG A 101 10.66 5.37 27.68
N ALA A 102 11.30 5.44 28.85
CA ALA A 102 12.76 5.53 28.98
C ALA A 102 13.47 4.27 28.44
N PHE A 103 12.92 3.08 28.70
CA PHE A 103 13.39 1.80 28.17
C PHE A 103 13.34 1.74 26.64
N ILE A 104 12.20 2.11 26.04
CA ILE A 104 12.06 2.14 24.57
C ILE A 104 12.99 3.19 23.95
N ALA A 105 13.07 4.40 24.52
CA ALA A 105 14.00 5.43 24.05
C ALA A 105 15.46 4.98 24.11
N SER A 106 15.85 4.24 25.16
CA SER A 106 17.21 3.68 25.29
C SER A 106 17.51 2.61 24.23
N ILE A 107 16.52 1.80 23.85
CA ILE A 107 16.64 0.85 22.74
C ILE A 107 16.77 1.59 21.41
N ASP A 108 15.94 2.60 21.16
CA ASP A 108 15.98 3.38 19.92
C ASP A 108 17.31 4.13 19.75
N ASP A 109 17.84 4.73 20.82
CA ASP A 109 19.16 5.38 20.81
C ASP A 109 20.30 4.37 20.61
N TYR A 110 20.25 3.19 21.26
CA TYR A 110 21.21 2.11 21.04
C TYR A 110 21.19 1.60 19.58
N LEU A 111 20.00 1.39 19.01
CA LEU A 111 19.83 0.96 17.62
C LEU A 111 20.31 2.04 16.65
N LYS A 112 20.04 3.31 16.93
CA LYS A 112 20.50 4.45 16.14
C LYS A 112 22.02 4.58 16.15
N ALA A 113 22.66 4.53 17.32
CA ALA A 113 24.11 4.54 17.45
C ALA A 113 24.75 3.34 16.75
N THR A 114 24.18 2.15 16.90
CA THR A 114 24.65 0.91 16.25
C THR A 114 24.55 0.99 14.73
N ARG A 115 23.47 1.55 14.18
CA ARG A 115 23.29 1.76 12.73
C ARG A 115 24.31 2.76 12.17
N GLU A 116 24.55 3.86 12.88
CA GLU A 116 25.55 4.87 12.47
C GLU A 116 26.98 4.28 12.45
N ILE A 117 27.33 3.47 13.47
CA ILE A 117 28.66 2.83 13.57
C ILE A 117 28.84 1.72 12.53
N THR A 118 27.83 0.88 12.31
CA THR A 118 27.94 -0.26 11.38
C THR A 118 27.78 0.15 9.91
N GLY A 119 27.19 1.32 9.63
CA GLY A 119 26.95 1.82 8.27
C GLY A 119 26.00 0.95 7.43
N TYR A 120 25.33 -0.03 8.05
CA TYR A 120 24.42 -0.97 7.41
C TYR A 120 22.99 -0.76 7.91
N GLN A 121 22.05 -0.75 6.96
CA GLN A 121 20.62 -0.83 7.25
C GLN A 121 19.99 -1.86 6.31
N SER A 122 19.20 -2.78 6.87
CA SER A 122 18.29 -3.63 6.11
C SER A 122 17.17 -2.76 5.53
N ILE A 123 17.05 -2.73 4.21
CA ILE A 123 15.92 -2.12 3.49
C ILE A 123 15.13 -3.26 2.85
N SER A 124 13.80 -3.26 3.02
CA SER A 124 12.92 -4.26 2.44
C SER A 124 12.95 -4.18 0.92
N PHE A 125 13.53 -5.18 0.25
CA PHE A 125 13.46 -5.30 -1.21
C PHE A 125 12.00 -5.37 -1.69
N LEU A 126 11.67 -4.75 -2.84
CA LEU A 126 10.35 -4.86 -3.47
C LEU A 126 10.14 -6.25 -4.12
N SER A 127 10.05 -7.29 -3.28
CA SER A 127 9.44 -8.57 -3.66
C SER A 127 7.93 -8.40 -3.83
N THR A 128 7.26 -9.33 -4.52
CA THR A 128 5.79 -9.31 -4.72
C THR A 128 5.02 -9.18 -3.40
N MET A 129 5.46 -9.86 -2.33
CA MET A 129 4.89 -9.72 -0.97
C MET A 129 5.06 -8.30 -0.38
N ASN A 130 6.24 -7.70 -0.52
CA ASN A 130 6.51 -6.36 0.01
C ASN A 130 5.82 -5.28 -0.83
N LEU A 131 5.72 -5.50 -2.16
CA LEU A 131 4.93 -4.70 -3.09
C LEU A 131 3.45 -4.72 -2.71
N ALA A 132 2.87 -5.89 -2.47
CA ALA A 132 1.48 -6.04 -2.02
C ALA A 132 1.21 -5.32 -0.69
N SER A 133 2.12 -5.49 0.27
CA SER A 133 2.04 -4.82 1.57
C SER A 133 2.11 -3.29 1.45
N LEU A 134 2.95 -2.77 0.56
CA LEU A 134 3.06 -1.34 0.28
C LEU A 134 1.84 -0.81 -0.47
N LYS A 135 1.34 -1.53 -1.49
CA LYS A 135 0.13 -1.17 -2.23
C LYS A 135 -1.09 -1.06 -1.30
N LEU A 136 -1.31 -2.04 -0.43
CA LEU A 136 -2.40 -2.02 0.57
C LEU A 136 -2.26 -0.85 1.57
N PHE A 137 -1.02 -0.52 1.95
CA PHE A 137 -0.74 0.62 2.84
C PHE A 137 -1.02 1.97 2.17
N GLU A 138 -0.53 2.16 0.93
CA GLU A 138 -0.78 3.38 0.16
C GLU A 138 -2.25 3.52 -0.23
N GLU A 139 -2.92 2.43 -0.61
CA GLU A 139 -4.37 2.44 -0.88
C GLU A 139 -5.17 2.99 0.30
N LYS A 140 -4.83 2.56 1.52
CA LYS A 140 -5.43 3.11 2.74
C LYS A 140 -5.11 4.59 2.94
N ILE A 141 -3.84 4.99 2.77
CA ILE A 141 -3.43 6.40 2.89
C ILE A 141 -4.18 7.28 1.89
N LEU A 142 -4.34 6.82 0.64
CA LEU A 142 -5.02 7.54 -0.43
C LEU A 142 -6.54 7.60 -0.20
N ALA A 143 -7.15 6.56 0.36
CA ALA A 143 -8.57 6.58 0.74
C ALA A 143 -8.87 7.55 1.89
N GLU A 144 -7.94 7.68 2.85
CA GLU A 144 -8.09 8.49 4.08
C GLU A 144 -7.44 9.89 3.98
N TRP A 145 -6.90 10.28 2.82
CA TRP A 145 -6.15 11.53 2.65
C TRP A 145 -7.05 12.78 2.73
N ASP A 146 -6.56 13.82 3.40
CA ASP A 146 -7.25 15.11 3.54
C ASP A 146 -7.14 15.97 2.26
N TYR A 147 -7.78 15.52 1.17
CA TYR A 147 -7.87 16.27 -0.09
C TYR A 147 -8.57 17.62 0.09
N LYS A 148 -9.44 17.74 1.10
CA LYS A 148 -10.28 18.92 1.33
C LYS A 148 -9.50 20.11 1.87
N ASN A 149 -8.57 19.88 2.79
CA ASN A 149 -7.73 20.93 3.36
C ASN A 149 -6.37 21.04 2.68
N TYR A 150 -5.91 20.01 1.95
CA TYR A 150 -4.67 20.11 1.18
C TYR A 150 -4.79 21.09 0.00
N ARG A 151 -3.71 21.84 -0.25
CA ARG A 151 -3.58 22.81 -1.36
C ARG A 151 -2.25 22.59 -2.06
N TYR A 152 -2.24 22.74 -3.39
CA TYR A 152 -1.01 22.69 -4.17
C TYR A 152 0.01 23.71 -3.65
N GLN A 153 1.20 23.24 -3.29
CA GLN A 153 2.27 24.06 -2.72
C GLN A 153 3.31 24.40 -3.78
N ILE A 154 3.62 25.68 -3.94
CA ILE A 154 4.78 26.11 -4.74
C ILE A 154 6.02 25.87 -3.88
N ILE A 155 6.98 25.16 -4.47
CA ILE A 155 8.18 24.64 -3.82
C ILE A 155 9.23 25.75 -3.72
N ASP A 156 9.53 26.44 -4.83
CA ASP A 156 10.44 27.59 -4.88
C ASP A 156 9.72 28.84 -5.39
N VAL A 157 9.16 29.60 -4.44
CA VAL A 157 8.48 30.88 -4.69
C VAL A 157 9.38 31.97 -5.31
N ASN A 158 10.70 31.82 -5.28
CA ASN A 158 11.64 32.80 -5.84
C ASN A 158 11.96 32.53 -7.31
N ASN A 159 11.71 31.31 -7.81
CA ASN A 159 11.96 30.91 -9.18
C ASN A 159 11.18 31.78 -10.17
N GLU A 160 11.89 32.47 -11.06
CA GLU A 160 11.28 33.43 -11.99
C GLU A 160 10.25 32.77 -12.92
N LEU A 161 10.43 31.48 -13.22
CA LEU A 161 9.54 30.70 -14.08
C LEU A 161 8.18 30.40 -13.43
N VAL A 162 8.09 30.39 -12.09
CA VAL A 162 6.82 30.10 -11.37
C VAL A 162 6.07 31.34 -10.89
N ARG A 163 6.63 32.55 -11.08
CA ARG A 163 5.98 33.81 -10.64
C ARG A 163 4.55 33.99 -11.17
N ASN A 164 4.29 33.54 -12.39
CA ASN A 164 2.96 33.60 -13.02
C ASN A 164 1.94 32.62 -12.39
N TYR A 165 2.40 31.68 -11.55
CA TYR A 165 1.60 30.64 -10.91
C TYR A 165 1.42 30.89 -9.40
N LEU A 166 2.01 31.93 -8.81
CA LEU A 166 1.93 32.23 -7.36
C LEU A 166 0.50 32.37 -6.80
N TYR A 167 -0.49 32.58 -7.67
CA TYR A 167 -1.90 32.59 -7.28
C TYR A 167 -2.43 31.20 -6.86
N ILE A 168 -1.86 30.10 -7.40
CA ILE A 168 -2.32 28.73 -7.17
C ILE A 168 -2.28 28.36 -5.68
N SER A 169 -1.25 28.76 -4.96
CA SER A 169 -1.09 28.46 -3.53
C SER A 169 -1.94 29.32 -2.59
N HIS A 170 -2.57 30.37 -3.11
CA HIS A 170 -3.40 31.31 -2.36
C HIS A 170 -4.89 31.21 -2.72
N ASP A 171 -5.23 30.59 -3.85
CA ASP A 171 -6.57 30.52 -4.39
C ASP A 171 -7.28 29.22 -3.97
N ASN A 172 -8.43 29.38 -3.30
CA ASN A 172 -9.28 28.26 -2.87
C ASN A 172 -10.21 27.74 -3.98
N THR A 173 -10.02 28.13 -5.26
CA THR A 173 -10.95 27.82 -6.36
C THR A 173 -11.24 26.34 -6.64
N ILE A 174 -10.53 25.36 -6.08
CA ILE A 174 -10.96 23.95 -6.19
C ILE A 174 -12.20 23.66 -5.31
N ASN A 175 -12.42 24.41 -4.22
CA ASN A 175 -13.56 24.21 -3.31
C ASN A 175 -14.92 24.24 -4.02
N ASP A 176 -15.11 25.09 -5.03
CA ASP A 176 -16.38 25.23 -5.76
C ASP A 176 -16.83 23.94 -6.49
N ASN A 177 -15.91 23.00 -6.70
CA ASN A 177 -16.14 21.75 -7.43
C ASN A 177 -15.66 20.52 -6.62
N PHE A 178 -15.33 20.72 -5.33
CA PHE A 178 -14.66 19.71 -4.54
C PHE A 178 -15.54 18.48 -4.31
N GLU A 179 -16.83 18.67 -4.02
CA GLU A 179 -17.77 17.56 -3.75
C GLU A 179 -17.92 16.63 -4.98
N ASP A 180 -17.99 17.18 -6.19
CA ASP A 180 -18.05 16.40 -7.42
C ASP A 180 -16.72 15.67 -7.69
N MET A 181 -15.58 16.31 -7.41
CA MET A 181 -14.25 15.70 -7.57
C MET A 181 -13.99 14.60 -6.54
N GLU A 182 -14.37 14.80 -5.28
CA GLU A 182 -14.30 13.83 -4.19
C GLU A 182 -15.22 12.63 -4.47
N LYS A 183 -16.44 12.89 -4.95
CA LYS A 183 -17.35 11.82 -5.36
C LYS A 183 -16.81 11.02 -6.54
N ALA A 184 -16.24 11.66 -7.55
CA ALA A 184 -15.62 10.97 -8.68
C ALA A 184 -14.38 10.16 -8.25
N TYR A 185 -13.52 10.75 -7.42
CA TYR A 185 -12.21 10.19 -7.10
C TYR A 185 -12.20 9.21 -5.93
N VAL A 186 -12.82 9.58 -4.80
CA VAL A 186 -12.86 8.77 -3.57
C VAL A 186 -14.02 7.78 -3.64
N ALA A 187 -15.25 8.25 -3.83
CA ALA A 187 -16.42 7.35 -3.87
C ALA A 187 -16.52 6.54 -5.16
N GLY A 188 -15.90 6.98 -6.26
CA GLY A 188 -15.67 6.21 -7.48
C GLY A 188 -14.40 5.36 -7.46
N GLU A 189 -13.66 5.35 -6.34
CA GLU A 189 -12.44 4.58 -6.06
C GLU A 189 -11.28 4.75 -7.06
N LEU A 190 -11.28 5.86 -7.82
CA LEU A 190 -10.22 6.14 -8.80
C LEU A 190 -8.84 6.25 -8.17
N TYR A 191 -8.72 6.58 -6.88
CA TYR A 191 -7.44 6.56 -6.15
C TYR A 191 -6.74 5.20 -6.22
N ARG A 192 -7.48 4.08 -6.31
CA ARG A 192 -6.92 2.73 -6.44
C ARG A 192 -6.10 2.55 -7.73
N THR A 193 -6.27 3.41 -8.73
CA THR A 193 -5.43 3.40 -9.94
C THR A 193 -3.95 3.70 -9.64
N MET A 194 -3.65 4.44 -8.56
CA MET A 194 -2.28 4.74 -8.11
C MET A 194 -1.54 3.52 -7.57
N VAL A 195 -2.29 2.48 -7.16
CA VAL A 195 -1.76 1.17 -6.75
C VAL A 195 -2.00 0.10 -7.83
N GLY A 196 -2.43 0.52 -9.03
CA GLY A 196 -2.84 -0.29 -10.16
C GLY A 196 -1.74 -1.10 -10.86
N ALA A 197 -2.06 -1.66 -12.03
CA ALA A 197 -1.10 -2.32 -12.94
C ALA A 197 -0.53 -1.38 -14.04
N ASN A 198 -0.96 -0.12 -14.08
CA ASN A 198 -0.47 0.85 -15.08
C ASN A 198 0.94 1.39 -14.75
N GLU A 199 1.74 1.75 -15.76
CA GLU A 199 3.13 2.20 -15.58
C GLU A 199 3.28 3.43 -14.65
N TYR A 200 2.27 4.29 -14.58
CA TYR A 200 2.27 5.44 -13.66
C TYR A 200 2.13 5.03 -12.20
N ALA A 201 1.44 3.92 -11.93
CA ALA A 201 1.28 3.32 -10.61
C ALA A 201 2.59 2.65 -10.17
N GLU A 202 3.27 1.94 -11.07
CA GLU A 202 4.61 1.41 -10.83
C GLU A 202 5.60 2.53 -10.46
N SER A 203 5.59 3.63 -11.22
CA SER A 203 6.42 4.81 -10.93
C SER A 203 6.03 5.51 -9.62
N PHE A 204 4.73 5.55 -9.28
CA PHE A 204 4.26 6.08 -7.99
C PHE A 204 4.73 5.21 -6.82
N ILE A 205 4.43 3.92 -6.84
CA ILE A 205 4.79 2.95 -5.79
C ILE A 205 6.31 2.84 -5.60
N THR A 206 7.09 2.90 -6.68
CA THR A 206 8.56 2.96 -6.58
C THR A 206 9.03 4.22 -5.84
N SER A 207 8.36 5.36 -6.07
CA SER A 207 8.64 6.63 -5.40
C SER A 207 8.24 6.58 -3.92
N GLU A 208 7.10 5.99 -3.60
CA GLU A 208 6.66 5.74 -2.22
C GLU A 208 7.62 4.83 -1.46
N TRP A 209 8.06 3.73 -2.08
CA TRP A 209 9.06 2.84 -1.48
C TRP A 209 10.38 3.56 -1.19
N LEU A 210 10.86 4.38 -2.14
CA LEU A 210 12.05 5.22 -1.93
C LEU A 210 11.80 6.28 -0.85
N TYR A 211 10.61 6.90 -0.81
CA TYR A 211 10.22 7.88 0.20
C TYR A 211 10.31 7.27 1.60
N TYR A 212 9.70 6.12 1.87
CA TYR A 212 9.80 5.49 3.20
C TYR A 212 11.21 4.94 3.50
N SER A 213 11.93 4.44 2.50
CA SER A 213 13.29 3.89 2.69
C SER A 213 14.32 4.97 3.03
N LEU A 214 14.17 6.17 2.46
CA LEU A 214 15.11 7.29 2.61
C LEU A 214 14.65 8.35 3.63
N LYS A 215 13.44 8.24 4.18
CA LYS A 215 12.93 9.16 5.20
C LYS A 215 13.87 9.25 6.40
N GLU A 216 14.11 10.48 6.84
CA GLU A 216 15.01 10.85 7.95
C GLU A 216 16.50 10.46 7.76
N LYS A 217 16.87 9.84 6.63
CA LYS A 217 18.27 9.64 6.26
C LYS A 217 18.89 10.97 5.85
N LYS A 218 20.22 11.03 5.88
CA LYS A 218 21.01 12.20 5.46
C LYS A 218 22.05 11.75 4.46
N ASN A 219 22.62 12.71 3.73
CA ASN A 219 23.69 12.48 2.73
C ASN A 219 23.26 11.70 1.47
N PHE A 220 21.95 11.56 1.23
CA PHE A 220 21.40 11.04 -0.02
C PHE A 220 20.92 12.19 -0.90
N ASP A 221 21.06 12.02 -2.22
CA ASP A 221 20.39 12.85 -3.22
C ASP A 221 19.01 12.24 -3.51
N TYR A 222 17.94 12.93 -3.11
CA TYR A 222 16.56 12.46 -3.27
C TYR A 222 15.97 12.74 -4.67
N THR A 223 16.79 13.15 -5.64
CA THR A 223 16.35 13.37 -7.03
C THR A 223 15.67 12.11 -7.62
N SER A 224 16.09 10.91 -7.22
CA SER A 224 15.42 9.64 -7.60
C SER A 224 13.96 9.58 -7.15
N VAL A 225 13.64 10.08 -5.95
CA VAL A 225 12.27 10.10 -5.40
C VAL A 225 11.39 11.09 -6.19
N ILE A 226 11.86 12.32 -6.37
CA ILE A 226 11.13 13.36 -7.11
C ILE A 226 10.95 13.01 -8.59
N SER A 227 11.97 12.45 -9.23
CA SER A 227 11.90 12.06 -10.63
C SER A 227 10.88 10.94 -10.89
N GLY A 228 10.70 10.02 -9.94
CA GLY A 228 9.65 9.00 -9.98
C GLY A 228 8.24 9.60 -9.91
N TYR A 229 7.99 10.54 -8.99
CA TYR A 229 6.71 11.28 -8.94
C TYR A 229 6.44 12.09 -10.21
N LEU A 230 7.47 12.74 -10.76
CA LEU A 230 7.35 13.48 -12.03
C LEU A 230 7.00 12.55 -13.19
N LYS A 231 7.68 11.40 -13.31
CA LYS A 231 7.43 10.38 -14.33
C LYS A 231 6.01 9.80 -14.19
N SER A 232 5.60 9.49 -12.97
CA SER A 232 4.25 9.01 -12.63
C SER A 232 3.17 9.98 -13.12
N ILE A 233 3.28 11.27 -12.83
CA ILE A 233 2.35 12.29 -13.36
C ILE A 233 2.43 12.43 -14.89
N GLU A 234 3.62 12.36 -15.52
CA GLU A 234 3.74 12.40 -16.99
C GLU A 234 3.05 11.20 -17.67
N GLN A 235 3.16 10.00 -17.09
CA GLN A 235 2.48 8.79 -17.56
C GLN A 235 0.96 8.83 -17.31
N LEU A 236 0.49 9.39 -16.18
CA LEU A 236 -0.94 9.64 -15.94
C LEU A 236 -1.52 10.62 -16.97
N LEU A 237 -0.80 11.71 -17.27
CA LEU A 237 -1.21 12.68 -18.27
C LEU A 237 -1.32 12.04 -19.66
N TYR A 238 -0.38 11.16 -20.03
CA TYR A 238 -0.48 10.37 -21.25
C TYR A 238 -1.75 9.51 -21.27
N GLN A 239 -2.08 8.83 -20.16
CA GLN A 239 -3.30 8.02 -20.06
C GLN A 239 -4.57 8.87 -20.23
N ILE A 240 -4.65 10.03 -19.58
CA ILE A 240 -5.79 10.96 -19.69
C ILE A 240 -5.94 11.50 -21.11
N VAL A 241 -4.83 11.79 -21.80
CA VAL A 241 -4.84 12.14 -23.23
C VAL A 241 -5.41 10.99 -24.04
N MET A 242 -4.88 9.78 -23.88
CA MET A 242 -5.29 8.58 -24.63
C MET A 242 -6.77 8.21 -24.44
N LEU A 243 -7.29 8.29 -23.20
CA LEU A 243 -8.72 8.13 -22.91
C LEU A 243 -9.60 9.08 -23.74
N ASN A 244 -9.11 10.27 -24.06
CA ASN A 244 -9.79 11.29 -24.83
C ASN A 244 -9.54 11.22 -26.36
N ILE A 245 -9.03 10.10 -26.85
CA ILE A 245 -8.94 9.85 -28.29
C ILE A 245 -10.33 9.76 -28.92
N ASP A 246 -10.46 10.39 -30.09
CA ASP A 246 -11.70 10.57 -30.85
C ASP A 246 -12.79 11.41 -30.12
N ASN A 247 -12.50 11.96 -28.93
CA ASN A 247 -13.41 12.80 -28.13
C ASN A 247 -13.40 14.30 -28.54
N ASN A 248 -13.42 14.59 -29.85
CA ASN A 248 -13.37 15.95 -30.43
C ASN A 248 -12.19 16.85 -29.93
N CYS A 249 -11.15 16.23 -29.38
CA CYS A 249 -10.00 16.92 -28.83
C CYS A 249 -8.97 17.29 -29.92
N LYS A 250 -8.04 18.18 -29.59
CA LYS A 250 -6.90 18.55 -30.42
C LYS A 250 -5.60 18.43 -29.64
N ILE A 251 -4.59 17.84 -30.26
CA ILE A 251 -3.27 17.61 -29.66
C ILE A 251 -2.17 18.31 -30.47
N ALA A 252 -1.09 18.68 -29.80
CA ALA A 252 0.07 19.26 -30.44
C ALA A 252 0.82 18.25 -31.32
N ILE A 253 1.40 18.74 -32.41
CA ILE A 253 2.18 17.91 -33.36
C ILE A 253 3.65 17.95 -32.97
N LYS A 254 4.32 16.79 -32.99
CA LYS A 254 5.77 16.72 -32.81
C LYS A 254 6.49 17.48 -33.94
N ASN A 255 7.36 18.43 -33.60
CA ASN A 255 8.01 19.35 -34.56
C ASN A 255 8.64 18.67 -35.79
N ASN A 256 9.27 17.51 -35.63
CA ASN A 256 9.90 16.77 -36.73
C ASN A 256 8.90 16.02 -37.65
N LEU A 257 7.64 15.87 -37.23
CA LEU A 257 6.58 15.20 -37.99
C LEU A 257 5.70 16.17 -38.79
N LEU A 258 5.81 17.49 -38.57
CA LEU A 258 5.02 18.52 -39.26
C LEU A 258 4.97 18.35 -40.78
N LYS A 259 6.13 18.11 -41.41
CA LYS A 259 6.23 17.90 -42.86
C LYS A 259 5.42 16.67 -43.34
N LYS A 260 5.31 15.61 -42.51
CA LYS A 260 4.49 14.42 -42.83
C LYS A 260 3.00 14.72 -42.73
N VAL A 261 2.57 15.46 -41.71
CA VAL A 261 1.17 15.89 -41.52
C VAL A 261 0.64 16.63 -42.75
N TYR A 262 1.38 17.65 -43.23
CA TYR A 262 0.99 18.39 -44.44
C TYR A 262 1.05 17.55 -45.71
N ASN A 263 2.04 16.67 -45.86
CA ASN A 263 2.11 15.76 -47.01
C ASN A 263 0.93 14.77 -47.06
N LYS A 264 0.33 14.40 -45.91
CA LYS A 264 -0.88 13.59 -45.82
C LYS A 264 -2.19 14.41 -45.92
N ASN A 265 -2.13 15.70 -46.23
CA ASN A 265 -3.29 16.62 -46.27
C ASN A 265 -4.11 16.69 -44.96
N ILE A 266 -3.49 16.37 -43.81
CA ILE A 266 -4.14 16.50 -42.50
C ILE A 266 -4.31 18.00 -42.17
N THR A 267 -5.47 18.38 -41.64
CA THR A 267 -5.72 19.78 -41.26
C THR A 267 -5.00 20.11 -39.94
N ALA A 268 -4.19 21.17 -39.97
CA ALA A 268 -3.53 21.71 -38.78
C ALA A 268 -4.25 22.96 -38.26
N TYR A 269 -4.11 23.21 -36.96
CA TYR A 269 -4.74 24.30 -36.22
C TYR A 269 -3.71 25.09 -35.38
N GLU A 270 -3.99 26.37 -35.14
CA GLU A 270 -3.38 27.18 -34.08
C GLU A 270 -4.35 27.26 -32.89
N SER A 271 -3.83 27.14 -31.66
CA SER A 271 -4.61 27.51 -30.48
C SER A 271 -4.67 29.03 -30.35
N THR A 272 -5.87 29.55 -30.11
CA THR A 272 -6.12 30.95 -29.78
C THR A 272 -6.82 31.00 -28.42
N GLY A 273 -6.78 32.15 -27.73
CA GLY A 273 -7.49 32.32 -26.45
C GLY A 273 -9.01 32.12 -26.51
N LYS A 274 -9.60 31.93 -27.70
CA LYS A 274 -11.02 31.65 -27.94
C LYS A 274 -11.29 30.24 -28.50
N GLY A 275 -10.29 29.36 -28.57
CA GLY A 275 -10.36 28.04 -29.18
C GLY A 275 -9.45 27.90 -30.41
N PHE A 276 -9.70 26.92 -31.27
CA PHE A 276 -8.80 26.59 -32.37
C PHE A 276 -9.18 27.25 -33.70
N LYS A 277 -8.18 27.74 -34.42
CA LYS A 277 -8.32 28.29 -35.78
C LYS A 277 -7.50 27.46 -36.77
N LYS A 278 -8.02 27.23 -37.98
CA LYS A 278 -7.30 26.49 -39.02
C LYS A 278 -6.03 27.23 -39.43
N LEU A 279 -4.88 26.58 -39.33
CA LEU A 279 -3.58 27.18 -39.65
C LEU A 279 -3.41 27.27 -41.17
N LEU A 280 -3.18 28.48 -41.68
CA LEU A 280 -2.93 28.73 -43.09
C LEU A 280 -1.44 28.57 -43.41
N VAL A 281 -1.10 27.49 -44.10
CA VAL A 281 0.29 27.19 -44.49
C VAL A 281 0.79 28.22 -45.51
N LYS A 282 1.77 29.04 -45.13
CA LYS A 282 2.56 29.84 -46.07
C LYS A 282 3.69 29.00 -46.64
N ARG A 283 3.54 28.53 -47.88
CA ARG A 283 4.63 27.89 -48.65
C ARG A 283 5.57 28.97 -49.20
N ASN A 284 6.67 29.22 -48.50
CA ASN A 284 7.82 29.93 -49.09
C ASN A 284 8.83 28.88 -49.61
N GLY A 285 9.48 29.17 -50.74
CA GLY A 285 10.30 28.21 -51.50
C GLY A 285 11.57 27.67 -50.82
N LYS A 286 11.72 27.85 -49.50
CA LYS A 286 12.85 27.34 -48.68
C LYS A 286 12.41 26.56 -47.44
N GLY A 287 11.11 26.46 -47.13
CA GLY A 287 10.65 25.70 -45.96
C GLY A 287 9.23 26.05 -45.52
N TYR A 288 8.83 25.49 -44.38
CA TYR A 288 7.62 25.88 -43.66
C TYR A 288 8.03 26.78 -42.49
N GLU A 289 7.61 28.04 -42.48
CA GLU A 289 7.77 28.94 -41.33
C GLU A 289 6.50 28.90 -40.48
N PHE A 290 6.65 28.61 -39.18
CA PHE A 290 5.54 28.58 -38.22
C PHE A 290 5.84 29.54 -37.07
N THR A 291 4.85 30.32 -36.67
CA THR A 291 4.97 31.31 -35.58
C THR A 291 4.55 30.77 -34.21
N GLN A 292 3.81 29.65 -34.16
CA GLN A 292 3.20 29.11 -32.94
C GLN A 292 3.08 27.57 -32.98
N TYR A 293 2.84 26.99 -31.80
CA TYR A 293 2.68 25.55 -31.56
C TYR A 293 1.46 25.00 -32.34
N PRO A 294 1.63 24.07 -33.29
CA PRO A 294 0.56 23.61 -34.18
C PRO A 294 -0.12 22.33 -33.65
N TYR A 295 -1.42 22.21 -33.92
CA TYR A 295 -2.29 21.14 -33.43
C TYR A 295 -2.99 20.39 -34.56
N ILE A 296 -3.45 19.17 -34.29
CA ILE A 296 -4.29 18.31 -35.15
C ILE A 296 -5.48 17.76 -34.34
N ASP A 297 -6.50 17.24 -35.02
CA ASP A 297 -7.60 16.52 -34.37
C ASP A 297 -7.07 15.21 -33.74
N PHE A 298 -7.33 15.00 -32.46
CA PHE A 298 -6.80 13.84 -31.74
C PHE A 298 -7.69 12.61 -31.96
N THR A 299 -7.37 11.89 -33.03
CA THR A 299 -8.13 10.72 -33.50
C THR A 299 -7.26 9.47 -33.55
N SER A 300 -7.87 8.29 -33.54
CA SER A 300 -7.17 7.00 -33.66
C SER A 300 -6.26 6.90 -34.88
N LEU A 301 -6.58 7.60 -35.97
CA LEU A 301 -5.78 7.68 -37.19
C LEU A 301 -4.62 8.69 -37.13
N GLN A 302 -4.65 9.64 -36.19
CA GLN A 302 -3.72 10.78 -36.15
C GLN A 302 -2.83 10.80 -34.90
N LYS A 303 -3.07 9.92 -33.91
CA LYS A 303 -2.23 9.82 -32.69
C LYS A 303 -0.73 9.62 -32.95
N GLU A 304 -0.34 9.01 -34.08
CA GLU A 304 1.08 8.81 -34.46
C GLU A 304 1.86 10.13 -34.65
N TYR A 305 1.18 11.27 -34.77
CA TYR A 305 1.79 12.60 -34.96
C TYR A 305 1.95 13.42 -33.67
N MET A 306 1.40 12.92 -32.56
CA MET A 306 1.38 13.58 -31.26
C MET A 306 2.78 13.93 -30.75
N ASP A 307 2.93 15.15 -30.22
CA ASP A 307 4.01 15.46 -29.27
C ASP A 307 3.66 14.79 -27.92
N SER A 308 4.47 13.82 -27.51
CA SER A 308 4.24 12.99 -26.33
C SER A 308 4.95 13.51 -25.07
N SER A 309 5.29 14.80 -25.02
CA SER A 309 5.92 15.42 -23.86
C SER A 309 4.89 15.96 -22.87
N ILE A 310 5.22 15.96 -21.58
CA ILE A 310 4.42 16.61 -20.53
C ILE A 310 4.00 18.06 -20.86
N GLY A 311 4.82 18.82 -21.62
CA GLY A 311 4.46 20.17 -22.08
C GLY A 311 3.34 20.18 -23.14
N ALA A 312 3.31 19.19 -24.03
CA ALA A 312 2.20 19.00 -24.96
C ALA A 312 0.92 18.58 -24.23
N PHE A 313 1.02 17.74 -23.20
CA PHE A 313 -0.12 17.33 -22.38
C PHE A 313 -0.66 18.47 -21.50
N GLU A 314 0.19 19.32 -20.95
CA GLU A 314 -0.20 20.57 -20.28
C GLU A 314 -1.06 21.44 -21.21
N HIS A 315 -0.63 21.63 -22.46
CA HIS A 315 -1.40 22.33 -23.48
C HIS A 315 -2.68 21.57 -23.90
N PHE A 316 -2.69 20.24 -23.88
CA PHE A 316 -3.90 19.46 -24.15
C PHE A 316 -4.98 19.74 -23.10
N LEU A 317 -4.64 19.65 -21.80
CA LEU A 317 -5.56 19.98 -20.70
C LEU A 317 -6.09 21.42 -20.84
N ARG A 318 -5.20 22.39 -21.09
CA ARG A 318 -5.55 23.81 -21.16
C ARG A 318 -6.56 24.14 -22.27
N ASN A 319 -6.45 23.47 -23.42
CA ASN A 319 -7.21 23.82 -24.62
C ASN A 319 -8.47 22.95 -24.82
N ASN A 320 -8.47 21.68 -24.39
CA ASN A 320 -9.59 20.75 -24.58
C ASN A 320 -10.54 20.74 -23.39
N LYS A 321 -11.16 21.89 -23.13
CA LYS A 321 -11.98 22.10 -21.90
C LYS A 321 -13.18 21.15 -21.77
N ASN A 322 -13.60 20.50 -22.85
CA ASN A 322 -14.67 19.51 -22.88
C ASN A 322 -14.34 18.19 -22.17
N ILE A 323 -13.06 17.93 -21.84
CA ILE A 323 -12.66 16.74 -21.07
C ILE A 323 -12.89 16.89 -19.57
N PHE A 324 -13.30 18.08 -19.09
CA PHE A 324 -13.49 18.37 -17.68
C PHE A 324 -14.98 18.47 -17.32
N SER A 325 -15.36 17.94 -16.15
CA SER A 325 -16.67 18.18 -15.55
C SER A 325 -16.93 19.67 -15.33
N ASN A 326 -15.89 20.41 -14.96
CA ASN A 326 -15.88 21.87 -14.87
C ASN A 326 -14.86 22.53 -15.84
N PRO A 327 -15.31 22.91 -17.05
CA PRO A 327 -14.49 23.55 -18.08
C PRO A 327 -13.73 24.82 -17.66
N GLN A 328 -14.12 25.46 -16.54
CA GLN A 328 -13.43 26.66 -16.04
C GLN A 328 -12.12 26.31 -15.31
N LYS A 329 -12.06 25.14 -14.64
CA LYS A 329 -10.89 24.71 -13.86
C LYS A 329 -9.74 24.18 -14.74
N ALA A 330 -10.00 23.84 -16.00
CA ALA A 330 -9.00 23.36 -16.97
C ALA A 330 -7.70 24.20 -17.03
N LYS A 331 -7.80 25.54 -16.90
CA LYS A 331 -6.63 26.42 -16.85
C LYS A 331 -5.81 26.23 -15.56
N LEU A 332 -6.48 26.20 -14.40
CA LEU A 332 -5.86 26.04 -13.08
C LEU A 332 -5.09 24.72 -13.00
N ILE A 333 -5.72 23.62 -13.46
CA ILE A 333 -5.12 22.28 -13.46
C ILE A 333 -3.90 22.24 -14.39
N ALA A 334 -3.99 22.83 -15.59
CA ALA A 334 -2.84 22.95 -16.48
C ALA A 334 -1.72 23.84 -15.90
N ASP A 335 -2.05 24.89 -15.16
CA ASP A 335 -1.07 25.76 -14.48
C ASP A 335 -0.38 25.01 -13.31
N MET A 336 -1.08 24.16 -12.56
CA MET A 336 -0.49 23.28 -11.54
C MET A 336 0.49 22.27 -12.16
N ILE A 337 0.14 21.63 -13.28
CA ILE A 337 1.04 20.74 -14.03
C ILE A 337 2.26 21.50 -14.56
N SER A 338 2.09 22.73 -15.03
CA SER A 338 3.20 23.57 -15.49
C SER A 338 4.18 23.88 -14.34
N CYS A 339 3.65 24.26 -13.18
CA CYS A 339 4.44 24.52 -11.97
C CYS A 339 5.20 23.25 -11.54
N PHE A 340 4.51 22.12 -11.40
CA PHE A 340 5.09 20.84 -10.97
C PHE A 340 6.21 20.39 -11.90
N ARG A 341 6.00 20.50 -13.22
CA ARG A 341 7.02 20.24 -14.24
C ARG A 341 8.23 21.16 -14.09
N ILE A 342 8.02 22.46 -13.87
CA ILE A 342 9.12 23.43 -13.74
C ILE A 342 9.96 23.12 -12.49
N GLU A 343 9.31 22.90 -11.35
CA GLU A 343 9.97 22.74 -10.05
C GLU A 343 10.63 21.37 -9.88
N CYS A 344 10.00 20.28 -10.37
CA CYS A 344 10.59 18.94 -10.25
C CYS A 344 11.67 18.69 -11.30
N ARG A 345 11.62 19.32 -12.48
CA ARG A 345 12.55 19.06 -13.59
C ARG A 345 13.73 20.01 -13.66
N ASN A 346 13.51 21.31 -13.45
CA ASN A 346 14.57 22.30 -13.63
C ASN A 346 15.36 22.45 -12.33
N GLY A 347 16.69 22.32 -12.38
CA GLY A 347 17.57 22.37 -11.22
C GLY A 347 18.10 20.99 -10.84
N PHE A 348 17.27 20.12 -10.28
CA PHE A 348 17.70 18.83 -9.73
C PHE A 348 18.32 17.89 -10.77
N PHE A 349 17.77 17.83 -11.98
CA PHE A 349 18.32 16.99 -13.07
C PHE A 349 19.60 17.55 -13.71
N HIS A 350 20.02 18.79 -13.39
CA HIS A 350 20.97 19.54 -14.23
C HIS A 350 22.05 20.33 -13.48
N THR A 351 21.84 20.75 -12.22
CA THR A 351 22.74 21.69 -11.53
C THR A 351 23.02 21.40 -10.06
N HIS A 352 22.08 20.85 -9.28
CA HIS A 352 22.23 20.70 -7.82
C HIS A 352 21.59 19.41 -7.28
N ASN A 353 22.29 18.71 -6.38
CA ASN A 353 21.76 17.56 -5.65
C ASN A 353 20.60 17.97 -4.72
N LEU A 354 19.62 17.08 -4.55
CA LEU A 354 18.50 17.30 -3.66
C LEU A 354 18.74 16.69 -2.26
N ASN A 355 19.09 17.53 -1.29
CA ASN A 355 19.34 17.10 0.09
C ASN A 355 18.27 17.58 1.11
N ASP A 356 17.22 18.30 0.67
CA ASP A 356 16.13 18.76 1.56
C ASP A 356 14.93 17.81 1.51
N TRP A 357 14.64 17.16 2.63
CA TRP A 357 13.50 16.26 2.75
C TRP A 357 12.15 16.98 2.69
N ASN A 358 12.06 18.24 3.13
CA ASN A 358 10.80 19.00 3.07
C ASN A 358 10.35 19.21 1.62
N LEU A 359 11.31 19.33 0.71
CA LEU A 359 11.06 19.47 -0.72
C LEU A 359 10.52 18.16 -1.33
N VAL A 360 11.04 17.01 -0.89
CA VAL A 360 10.51 15.68 -1.25
C VAL A 360 9.08 15.51 -0.75
N ASP A 361 8.82 15.89 0.51
CA ASP A 361 7.50 15.77 1.14
C ASP A 361 6.45 16.64 0.45
N LYS A 362 6.78 17.90 0.13
CA LYS A 362 5.94 18.77 -0.71
C LYS A 362 5.67 18.19 -2.08
N THR A 363 6.67 17.61 -2.73
CA THR A 363 6.52 17.00 -4.06
C THR A 363 5.60 15.78 -4.01
N ARG A 364 5.75 14.90 -3.01
CA ARG A 364 4.85 13.76 -2.77
C ARG A 364 3.40 14.23 -2.61
N GLN A 365 3.18 15.19 -1.73
CA GLN A 365 1.85 15.75 -1.45
C GLN A 365 1.24 16.42 -2.70
N ASN A 366 2.04 17.18 -3.46
CA ASN A 366 1.62 17.76 -4.75
C ASN A 366 1.28 16.68 -5.78
N ALA A 367 2.05 15.59 -5.87
CA ALA A 367 1.76 14.49 -6.80
C ALA A 367 0.42 13.83 -6.46
N ILE A 368 0.19 13.48 -5.19
CA ILE A 368 -1.08 12.94 -4.69
C ILE A 368 -2.24 13.90 -5.01
N TYR A 369 -2.06 15.21 -4.80
CA TYR A 369 -3.10 16.20 -5.10
C TYR A 369 -3.34 16.38 -6.60
N LEU A 370 -2.31 16.24 -7.44
CA LEU A 370 -2.45 16.24 -8.90
C LEU A 370 -3.20 15.00 -9.39
N TYR A 371 -2.98 13.83 -8.80
CA TYR A 371 -3.79 12.63 -9.06
C TYR A 371 -5.27 12.86 -8.78
N PHE A 372 -5.60 13.33 -7.56
CA PHE A 372 -6.96 13.74 -7.18
C PHE A 372 -7.54 14.77 -8.16
N THR A 373 -6.78 15.82 -8.46
CA THR A 373 -7.25 16.92 -9.30
C THR A 373 -7.50 16.48 -10.74
N LEU A 374 -6.62 15.66 -11.31
CA LEU A 374 -6.74 15.17 -12.68
C LEU A 374 -7.89 14.15 -12.81
N LEU A 375 -7.90 13.11 -11.98
CA LEU A 375 -8.87 12.01 -12.07
C LEU A 375 -10.27 12.43 -11.57
N GLY A 376 -10.35 13.31 -10.57
CA GLY A 376 -11.62 13.84 -10.08
C GLY A 376 -12.24 14.93 -10.97
N SER A 377 -11.43 15.66 -11.76
CA SER A 377 -11.96 16.72 -12.66
C SER A 377 -12.18 16.26 -14.10
N CYS A 378 -11.43 15.27 -14.58
CA CYS A 378 -11.61 14.75 -15.94
C CYS A 378 -12.83 13.82 -16.03
N ILE A 379 -13.57 13.93 -17.12
CA ILE A 379 -14.65 13.00 -17.47
C ILE A 379 -13.98 11.74 -18.00
N ILE A 380 -14.12 10.64 -17.25
CA ILE A 380 -13.65 9.32 -17.63
C ILE A 380 -14.86 8.55 -18.17
N PRO A 381 -14.89 8.19 -19.48
CA PRO A 381 -15.98 7.39 -20.02
C PRO A 381 -16.01 6.00 -19.39
N GLU A 382 -17.18 5.54 -18.95
CA GLU A 382 -17.31 4.25 -18.25
C GLU A 382 -16.82 3.09 -19.14
N GLU A 383 -17.10 3.17 -20.45
CA GLU A 383 -16.64 2.18 -21.44
C GLU A 383 -15.13 2.15 -21.66
N LYS A 384 -14.37 3.11 -21.12
CA LYS A 384 -12.89 3.14 -21.12
C LYS A 384 -12.28 3.04 -19.72
N LYS A 385 -13.09 2.92 -18.66
CA LYS A 385 -12.60 2.90 -17.27
C LYS A 385 -11.64 1.73 -17.00
N TYR A 386 -11.78 0.62 -17.73
CA TYR A 386 -10.85 -0.52 -17.68
C TYR A 386 -9.40 -0.13 -18.05
N GLU A 387 -9.18 0.92 -18.86
CA GLU A 387 -7.83 1.39 -19.22
C GLU A 387 -7.09 2.01 -18.01
N LEU A 388 -7.78 2.28 -16.89
CA LEU A 388 -7.15 2.71 -15.64
C LEU A 388 -6.47 1.56 -14.87
N ALA A 389 -6.67 0.31 -15.28
CA ALA A 389 -6.05 -0.88 -14.67
C ALA A 389 -6.11 -0.88 -13.13
N ILE A 390 -7.28 -0.52 -12.61
CA ILE A 390 -7.62 -0.66 -11.19
C ILE A 390 -7.68 -2.16 -10.90
N LEU A 391 -7.04 -2.59 -9.82
CA LEU A 391 -6.92 -4.00 -9.49
C LEU A 391 -8.22 -4.50 -8.85
N GLU A 392 -8.88 -5.44 -9.53
CA GLU A 392 -10.03 -6.14 -8.99
C GLU A 392 -9.56 -7.34 -8.16
N TYR A 393 -10.15 -7.54 -6.98
CA TYR A 393 -9.87 -8.69 -6.15
C TYR A 393 -10.75 -9.88 -6.56
N ASP A 394 -10.13 -10.97 -7.01
CA ASP A 394 -10.82 -12.23 -7.30
C ASP A 394 -11.57 -12.75 -6.05
N GLU A 395 -12.82 -13.17 -6.24
CA GLU A 395 -13.65 -13.80 -5.21
C GLU A 395 -12.97 -15.03 -4.60
N PHE A 396 -12.25 -15.81 -5.40
CA PHE A 396 -11.48 -16.96 -4.92
C PHE A 396 -10.31 -16.54 -4.02
N ASP A 397 -9.57 -15.49 -4.39
CA ASP A 397 -8.45 -15.00 -3.59
C ASP A 397 -8.94 -14.34 -2.30
N ASN A 398 -10.13 -13.72 -2.33
CA ASN A 398 -10.84 -13.24 -1.15
C ASN A 398 -11.27 -14.38 -0.22
N LEU A 399 -11.78 -15.49 -0.75
CA LEU A 399 -12.05 -16.70 0.04
C LEU A 399 -10.77 -17.26 0.67
N CYS A 400 -9.70 -17.39 -0.11
CA CYS A 400 -8.42 -17.92 0.38
C CYS A 400 -7.85 -17.06 1.51
N ARG A 401 -7.94 -15.74 1.41
CA ARG A 401 -7.55 -14.79 2.47
C ARG A 401 -8.42 -14.94 3.73
N LYS A 402 -9.74 -15.12 3.58
CA LYS A 402 -10.65 -15.39 4.73
C LYS A 402 -10.24 -16.67 5.45
N ILE A 403 -10.04 -17.78 4.71
CA ILE A 403 -9.60 -19.07 5.27
C ILE A 403 -8.28 -18.92 6.03
N ARG A 404 -7.27 -18.27 5.44
CA ARG A 404 -5.98 -17.99 6.09
C ARG A 404 -6.10 -17.16 7.36
N GLY A 405 -7.10 -16.28 7.45
CA GLY A 405 -7.41 -15.48 8.64
C GLY A 405 -7.68 -16.31 9.89
N PHE A 406 -8.10 -17.58 9.74
CA PHE A 406 -8.35 -18.48 10.87
C PHE A 406 -7.09 -19.12 11.49
N LYS A 407 -5.87 -18.78 11.04
CA LYS A 407 -4.60 -19.33 11.57
C LYS A 407 -4.45 -19.29 13.10
N HIS A 408 -5.08 -18.32 13.76
CA HIS A 408 -5.01 -18.14 15.21
C HIS A 408 -6.27 -18.62 15.94
N TYR A 409 -7.22 -19.25 15.24
CA TYR A 409 -8.55 -19.60 15.76
C TYR A 409 -8.95 -21.06 15.46
N SER A 410 -8.75 -21.54 14.23
CA SER A 410 -8.98 -22.94 13.86
C SER A 410 -8.30 -23.33 12.54
N GLU A 411 -7.82 -24.58 12.50
CA GLU A 411 -7.38 -25.30 11.31
C GLU A 411 -8.46 -26.25 10.74
N ASN A 412 -9.58 -26.42 11.43
CA ASN A 412 -10.58 -27.44 11.13
C ASN A 412 -11.75 -26.85 10.34
N PHE A 413 -12.06 -27.44 9.19
CA PHE A 413 -13.12 -26.99 8.29
C PHE A 413 -14.01 -28.15 7.83
N ILE A 414 -15.26 -27.84 7.44
CA ILE A 414 -16.18 -28.76 6.76
C ILE A 414 -16.61 -28.13 5.45
N PHE A 415 -16.35 -28.83 4.35
CA PHE A 415 -16.80 -28.45 3.02
C PHE A 415 -18.09 -29.21 2.67
N GLU A 416 -19.10 -28.51 2.18
CA GLU A 416 -20.36 -29.08 1.70
C GLU A 416 -20.54 -28.75 0.22
N TYR A 417 -20.69 -29.79 -0.61
CA TYR A 417 -20.80 -29.69 -2.07
C TYR A 417 -22.26 -29.77 -2.54
N ASP A 418 -22.51 -29.47 -3.82
CA ASP A 418 -23.86 -29.46 -4.41
C ASP A 418 -24.58 -30.82 -4.39
N ASP A 419 -23.84 -31.92 -4.37
CA ASP A 419 -24.37 -33.29 -4.19
C ASP A 419 -24.80 -33.58 -2.74
N GLY A 420 -24.65 -32.61 -1.82
CA GLY A 420 -24.91 -32.74 -0.39
C GLY A 420 -23.80 -33.45 0.38
N LYS A 421 -22.69 -33.82 -0.27
CA LYS A 421 -21.57 -34.48 0.39
C LYS A 421 -20.84 -33.51 1.30
N LYS A 422 -20.65 -33.91 2.56
CA LYS A 422 -19.85 -33.17 3.54
C LYS A 422 -18.49 -33.84 3.74
N GLN A 423 -17.42 -33.05 3.63
CA GLN A 423 -16.04 -33.50 3.80
C GLN A 423 -15.40 -32.69 4.94
N LYS A 424 -15.01 -33.38 6.02
CA LYS A 424 -14.14 -32.78 7.06
C LYS A 424 -12.72 -32.67 6.52
N VAL A 425 -12.09 -31.53 6.75
CA VAL A 425 -10.73 -31.25 6.30
C VAL A 425 -9.95 -30.41 7.32
N ILE A 426 -8.64 -30.59 7.36
CA ILE A 426 -7.70 -29.76 8.13
C ILE A 426 -6.89 -28.91 7.17
N TYR A 427 -6.76 -27.62 7.44
CA TYR A 427 -6.00 -26.69 6.63
C TYR A 427 -4.50 -26.75 6.93
N ASP A 428 -3.67 -26.79 5.90
CA ASP A 428 -2.23 -26.86 6.05
C ASP A 428 -1.60 -25.46 6.19
N PHE A 429 -1.40 -24.99 7.42
CA PHE A 429 -0.76 -23.69 7.68
C PHE A 429 0.75 -23.65 7.43
N LEU A 430 1.39 -24.77 7.10
CA LEU A 430 2.83 -24.86 6.79
C LEU A 430 3.09 -24.74 5.30
N ASN A 431 2.31 -25.45 4.47
CA ASN A 431 2.48 -25.45 3.01
C ASN A 431 1.66 -24.39 2.29
N ASN A 432 0.59 -23.84 2.89
CA ASN A 432 -0.14 -22.72 2.31
C ASN A 432 0.41 -21.37 2.81
N THR A 433 1.36 -20.82 2.06
CA THR A 433 1.86 -19.45 2.26
C THR A 433 0.97 -18.42 1.56
N ALA A 434 1.25 -17.13 1.72
CA ALA A 434 0.64 -16.11 0.88
C ALA A 434 1.32 -16.15 -0.50
N GLU A 435 0.55 -16.43 -1.54
CA GLU A 435 0.98 -16.37 -2.93
C GLU A 435 0.65 -14.98 -3.51
N PHE A 436 1.51 -14.47 -4.40
CA PHE A 436 1.35 -13.14 -4.99
C PHE A 436 1.71 -13.17 -6.46
N ASN A 437 0.93 -12.47 -7.29
CA ASN A 437 1.25 -12.26 -8.70
C ASN A 437 2.30 -11.15 -8.91
N ASP A 438 2.73 -10.95 -10.17
CA ASP A 438 3.74 -9.94 -10.53
C ASP A 438 3.29 -8.50 -10.24
N ASP A 439 1.98 -8.22 -10.26
CA ASP A 439 1.40 -6.92 -9.87
C ASP A 439 1.42 -6.66 -8.35
N GLY A 440 1.83 -7.64 -7.54
CA GLY A 440 1.78 -7.55 -6.08
C GLY A 440 0.36 -7.61 -5.52
N ILE A 441 -0.47 -8.51 -6.05
CA ILE A 441 -1.79 -8.86 -5.52
C ILE A 441 -1.69 -10.25 -4.89
N GLU A 442 -2.31 -10.44 -3.71
CA GLU A 442 -2.48 -11.77 -3.10
C GLU A 442 -3.33 -12.64 -4.05
N HIS A 443 -2.71 -13.64 -4.69
CA HIS A 443 -3.31 -14.48 -5.72
C HIS A 443 -2.95 -15.95 -5.50
N TYR A 444 -3.95 -16.82 -5.44
CA TYR A 444 -3.79 -18.23 -5.09
C TYR A 444 -4.17 -19.12 -6.26
N GLU A 445 -3.30 -20.06 -6.65
CA GLU A 445 -3.73 -21.13 -7.57
C GLU A 445 -4.68 -22.10 -6.86
N ARG A 446 -4.38 -22.40 -5.59
CA ARG A 446 -5.07 -23.40 -4.77
C ARG A 446 -4.75 -23.27 -3.29
N LEU A 447 -5.57 -23.88 -2.44
CA LEU A 447 -5.26 -24.12 -1.03
C LEU A 447 -5.26 -25.62 -0.71
N LEU A 448 -4.21 -26.12 -0.06
CA LEU A 448 -4.07 -27.51 0.39
C LEU A 448 -4.77 -27.76 1.74
N PHE A 449 -5.54 -28.82 1.79
CA PHE A 449 -6.15 -29.37 2.99
C PHE A 449 -5.95 -30.89 3.06
N TYR A 450 -6.09 -31.46 4.26
CA TYR A 450 -6.06 -32.90 4.51
C TYR A 450 -7.44 -33.42 4.93
N LYS A 451 -7.97 -34.40 4.19
CA LYS A 451 -9.24 -35.09 4.48
C LYS A 451 -9.07 -35.98 5.72
N VAL A 452 -10.01 -35.84 6.65
CA VAL A 452 -10.02 -36.59 7.92
C VAL A 452 -11.40 -37.17 8.19
N GLU A 453 -11.48 -38.29 8.91
CA GLU A 453 -12.75 -38.91 9.32
C GLU A 453 -13.32 -38.25 10.59
N SER A 454 -12.42 -37.86 11.50
CA SER A 454 -12.67 -37.07 12.70
C SER A 454 -11.56 -36.04 12.85
N PHE A 455 -11.83 -34.95 13.58
CA PHE A 455 -10.82 -33.96 13.97
C PHE A 455 -10.03 -34.42 15.22
N GLU A 456 -10.58 -35.36 16.01
CA GLU A 456 -9.90 -35.95 17.16
C GLU A 456 -8.80 -36.93 16.71
N GLY A 457 -7.59 -36.77 17.25
CA GLY A 457 -6.40 -37.56 16.86
C GLY A 457 -6.02 -37.42 15.39
N ALA A 458 -6.40 -36.32 14.75
CA ALA A 458 -6.21 -36.12 13.32
C ALA A 458 -4.78 -35.70 12.95
N LEU A 459 -4.20 -34.76 13.69
CA LEU A 459 -2.81 -34.32 13.53
C LEU A 459 -1.83 -35.47 13.72
N GLU A 460 -1.98 -36.23 14.82
CA GLU A 460 -1.18 -37.42 15.15
C GLU A 460 -1.12 -38.42 13.96
N LYS A 461 -2.27 -38.64 13.29
CA LYS A 461 -2.37 -39.53 12.11
C LYS A 461 -1.82 -38.93 10.82
N LEU A 462 -1.69 -37.61 10.73
CA LEU A 462 -1.03 -36.93 9.60
C LEU A 462 0.49 -36.99 9.78
N ASP A 463 0.99 -36.85 11.01
CA ASP A 463 2.41 -36.99 11.36
C ASP A 463 2.94 -38.42 11.14
N GLU A 464 2.11 -39.45 11.30
CA GLU A 464 2.43 -40.84 10.91
C GLU A 464 2.65 -41.03 9.39
N GLY A 465 2.24 -40.07 8.55
CA GLY A 465 2.56 -40.04 7.12
C GLY A 465 1.35 -39.76 6.22
N ILE A 466 1.36 -38.59 5.57
CA ILE A 466 0.31 -38.12 4.65
C ILE A 466 0.31 -38.93 3.34
N ARG A 467 -0.84 -39.50 2.98
CA ARG A 467 -1.08 -40.16 1.68
C ARG A 467 -1.69 -39.18 0.68
N GLU A 468 -1.35 -39.30 -0.60
CA GLU A 468 -1.87 -38.42 -1.66
C GLU A 468 -3.41 -38.40 -1.75
N ASN A 469 -4.09 -39.52 -1.47
CA ASN A 469 -5.55 -39.56 -1.48
C ASN A 469 -6.21 -38.75 -0.33
N GLN A 470 -5.47 -38.48 0.75
CA GLN A 470 -5.92 -37.60 1.83
C GLN A 470 -5.80 -36.12 1.44
N LYS A 471 -4.96 -35.74 0.48
CA LYS A 471 -4.88 -34.35 0.03
C LYS A 471 -6.17 -33.92 -0.66
N LEU A 472 -6.59 -32.69 -0.38
CA LEU A 472 -7.62 -31.95 -1.09
C LEU A 472 -7.04 -30.58 -1.45
N TYR A 473 -7.13 -30.20 -2.71
CA TYR A 473 -6.81 -28.85 -3.13
C TYR A 473 -8.13 -28.12 -3.38
N LEU A 474 -8.40 -27.05 -2.65
CA LEU A 474 -9.45 -26.09 -2.95
C LEU A 474 -8.97 -25.22 -4.13
N THR A 475 -9.74 -25.17 -5.21
CA THR A 475 -9.47 -24.40 -6.44
C THR A 475 -10.75 -23.73 -6.95
N ARG A 476 -10.62 -22.79 -7.89
CA ARG A 476 -11.75 -22.15 -8.58
C ARG A 476 -12.73 -23.17 -9.19
N ASP A 477 -12.23 -24.27 -9.73
CA ASP A 477 -13.01 -25.33 -10.38
C ASP A 477 -13.71 -26.30 -9.40
N ASN A 478 -13.43 -26.24 -8.10
CA ASN A 478 -13.94 -27.19 -7.12
C ASN A 478 -14.45 -26.56 -5.81
N LEU A 479 -14.89 -25.30 -5.90
CA LEU A 479 -15.51 -24.58 -4.78
C LEU A 479 -16.65 -25.39 -4.14
N PRO A 480 -16.61 -25.61 -2.80
CA PRO A 480 -17.76 -26.08 -2.05
C PRO A 480 -18.90 -25.07 -2.13
N ARG A 481 -20.14 -25.56 -2.05
CA ARG A 481 -21.33 -24.71 -1.93
C ARG A 481 -21.38 -23.96 -0.59
N LYS A 482 -20.85 -24.58 0.48
CA LYS A 482 -20.67 -23.97 1.79
C LYS A 482 -19.37 -24.44 2.44
N ILE A 483 -18.76 -23.55 3.22
CA ILE A 483 -17.60 -23.86 4.06
C ILE A 483 -17.97 -23.49 5.50
N TYR A 484 -17.75 -24.41 6.43
CA TYR A 484 -17.90 -24.17 7.86
C TYR A 484 -16.54 -24.23 8.55
N VAL A 485 -16.23 -23.23 9.35
CA VAL A 485 -15.10 -23.25 10.29
C VAL A 485 -15.53 -23.95 11.56
N VAL A 486 -14.67 -24.82 12.10
CA VAL A 486 -14.99 -25.66 13.25
C VAL A 486 -14.20 -25.18 14.46
N HIS A 487 -14.87 -24.51 15.39
CA HIS A 487 -14.27 -24.01 16.63
C HIS A 487 -14.36 -25.06 17.74
N LYS A 488 -13.23 -25.36 18.39
CA LYS A 488 -13.15 -26.34 19.48
C LYS A 488 -13.44 -25.62 20.82
N LYS A 489 -14.51 -26.02 21.52
CA LYS A 489 -14.84 -25.52 22.87
C LYS A 489 -15.02 -26.68 23.85
N MET A 490 -14.02 -26.89 24.72
CA MET A 490 -13.98 -27.93 25.78
C MET A 490 -14.19 -29.38 25.29
N ARG A 491 -15.42 -29.72 24.86
CA ARG A 491 -15.85 -31.04 24.37
C ARG A 491 -16.87 -30.97 23.21
N ASN A 492 -17.24 -29.77 22.76
CA ASN A 492 -18.18 -29.55 21.66
C ASN A 492 -17.51 -28.78 20.52
N PHE A 493 -18.03 -28.97 19.32
CA PHE A 493 -17.66 -28.21 18.13
C PHE A 493 -18.75 -27.18 17.82
N GLU A 494 -18.38 -25.90 17.70
CA GLU A 494 -19.24 -24.88 17.11
C GLU A 494 -18.89 -24.71 15.63
N LEU A 495 -19.92 -24.47 14.80
CA LEU A 495 -19.79 -24.27 13.36
C LEU A 495 -20.09 -22.80 13.02
N GLU A 496 -19.13 -22.14 12.40
CA GLU A 496 -19.30 -20.82 11.80
C GLU A 496 -19.38 -20.99 10.28
N GLU A 497 -20.46 -20.55 9.63
CA GLU A 497 -20.56 -20.58 8.17
C GLU A 497 -19.75 -19.43 7.58
N LEU A 498 -18.70 -19.75 6.83
CA LEU A 498 -17.86 -18.77 6.14
C LEU A 498 -18.61 -18.30 4.89
N LEU A 499 -19.08 -17.05 4.92
CA LEU A 499 -19.72 -16.41 3.77
C LEU A 499 -18.66 -15.93 2.78
N PHE A 500 -18.75 -16.37 1.53
CA PHE A 500 -17.92 -15.94 0.41
C PHE A 500 -18.77 -15.76 -0.85
#